data_AF-A0A4R7UWM6-F1
#
_entry.id   AF-A0A4R7UWM6-F1
#
_cell.length_a   1.000
_cell.length_b   1.000
_cell.length_c   1.000
_cell.angle_alpha   90.00
_cell.angle_beta   90.00
_cell.angle_gamma   90.00
#
_symmetry.space_group_name_H-M   'P 1'
#
loop_
_entity.id
_entity.type
_entity.pdbx_description
1 polymer ?
#
loop_
_entity_poly.entity_id
_entity_poly.type
_entity_poly.pdbx_seq_one_letter_code
_entity_poly.pdbx_strand_id
1 'polypeptide(L)'
;MDAMADCSKLPSTYRKALKTWRPVILYFANEHCPACEWAGPIFRQTAEPYRHRANIYMLNTSESPRHPLVTGTPTVLFYKNGRMVKKLKGIGTEETLARDFAEHIGKTKAPAAPHKRLHDLSWLRQTLRTLRTVARARLRSQC
;
A
#
# COMPACT_ATOMS: atom_id res chain seq x y z
N MET A 1 6.53 16.36 -20.90
CA MET A 1 6.27 15.41 -22.01
C MET A 1 5.86 14.08 -21.39
N ASP A 2 4.55 13.95 -21.20
CA ASP A 2 3.88 12.86 -20.49
C ASP A 2 4.15 11.49 -21.12
N ALA A 3 4.97 10.70 -20.44
CA ALA A 3 5.18 9.29 -20.76
C ALA A 3 3.97 8.47 -20.30
N MET A 4 2.83 8.65 -20.95
CA MET A 4 1.76 7.66 -20.93
C MET A 4 2.31 6.42 -21.65
N ALA A 5 2.67 5.37 -20.89
CA ALA A 5 3.13 4.12 -21.49
C ALA A 5 2.06 3.60 -22.45
N ASP A 6 2.40 3.57 -23.73
CA ASP A 6 1.66 2.82 -24.71
C ASP A 6 1.79 1.33 -24.35
N CYS A 7 0.65 0.67 -24.14
CA CYS A 7 0.56 -0.75 -23.84
C CYS A 7 1.32 -1.60 -24.86
N SER A 8 1.44 -1.14 -26.10
CA SER A 8 2.16 -1.82 -27.18
C SER A 8 3.63 -2.13 -26.85
N LYS A 9 4.28 -1.28 -26.04
CA LYS A 9 5.71 -1.38 -25.69
C LYS A 9 5.99 -2.22 -24.45
N LEU A 10 4.95 -2.75 -23.79
CA LEU A 10 5.10 -3.54 -22.57
C LEU A 10 5.39 -5.02 -22.88
N PRO A 11 6.11 -5.73 -21.99
CA PRO A 11 6.20 -7.19 -21.99
C PRO A 11 4.84 -7.87 -22.18
N SER A 12 4.81 -9.01 -22.86
CA SER A 12 3.58 -9.74 -23.21
C SER A 12 2.72 -10.05 -21.98
N THR A 13 3.32 -10.34 -20.84
CA THR A 13 2.64 -10.58 -19.56
C THR A 13 1.78 -9.39 -19.14
N TYR A 14 2.32 -8.17 -19.18
CA TYR A 14 1.55 -6.97 -18.84
C TYR A 14 0.49 -6.67 -19.88
N ARG A 15 0.80 -6.82 -21.17
CA ARG A 15 -0.20 -6.65 -22.23
C ARG A 15 -1.40 -7.56 -22.03
N LYS A 16 -1.19 -8.82 -21.62
CA LYS A 16 -2.28 -9.75 -21.29
C LYS A 16 -3.08 -9.27 -20.07
N ALA A 17 -2.41 -8.88 -18.99
CA ALA A 17 -3.07 -8.40 -17.78
C ALA A 17 -3.90 -7.12 -17.99
N LEU A 18 -3.45 -6.25 -18.91
CA LEU A 18 -4.10 -4.98 -19.25
C LEU A 18 -5.25 -5.10 -20.25
N LYS A 19 -5.43 -6.27 -20.89
CA LYS A 19 -6.57 -6.56 -21.78
C LYS A 19 -7.82 -6.91 -20.95
N THR A 20 -8.37 -5.91 -20.29
CA THR A 20 -9.57 -6.04 -19.46
C THR A 20 -10.33 -4.71 -19.44
N TRP A 21 -11.64 -4.78 -19.23
CA TRP A 21 -12.49 -3.62 -19.02
C TRP A 21 -12.35 -3.03 -17.61
N ARG A 22 -11.90 -3.85 -16.65
CA ARG A 22 -11.70 -3.42 -15.26
C ARG A 22 -10.40 -2.60 -15.14
N PRO A 23 -10.36 -1.55 -14.31
CA PRO A 23 -9.11 -0.87 -13.99
C PRO A 23 -8.06 -1.87 -13.47
N VAL A 24 -6.79 -1.65 -13.84
CA VAL A 24 -5.67 -2.48 -13.40
C VAL A 24 -4.69 -1.63 -12.59
N ILE A 25 -4.37 -2.09 -11.39
CA ILE A 25 -3.42 -1.42 -10.50
C ILE A 25 -2.24 -2.36 -10.30
N LEU A 26 -1.03 -1.87 -10.57
CA LEU A 26 0.21 -2.60 -10.39
C LEU A 26 1.03 -1.91 -9.30
N TYR A 27 1.26 -2.60 -8.19
CA TYR A 27 2.18 -2.20 -7.12
C TYR A 27 3.49 -2.96 -7.30
N PHE A 28 4.58 -2.25 -7.57
CA PHE A 28 5.91 -2.81 -7.71
C PHE A 28 6.72 -2.62 -6.43
N ALA A 29 7.22 -3.71 -5.87
CA ALA A 29 8.08 -3.74 -4.69
C ALA A 29 9.31 -4.63 -4.91
N ASN A 30 10.19 -4.65 -3.91
CA ASN A 30 11.35 -5.52 -3.83
C ASN A 30 11.53 -5.92 -2.36
N GLU A 31 12.13 -7.08 -2.10
CA GLU A 31 12.48 -7.53 -0.74
C GLU A 31 13.56 -6.65 -0.11
N HIS A 32 14.47 -6.10 -0.92
CA HIS A 32 15.54 -5.21 -0.48
C HIS A 32 15.13 -3.73 -0.50
N CYS A 33 13.88 -3.42 -0.13
CA CYS A 33 13.33 -2.08 -0.15
C CYS A 33 12.73 -1.73 1.22
N PRO A 34 13.45 -0.99 2.08
CA PRO A 34 12.97 -0.62 3.42
C PRO A 34 11.65 0.17 3.38
N ALA A 35 11.48 1.05 2.39
CA ALA A 35 10.24 1.80 2.21
C ALA A 35 9.04 0.90 1.85
N CYS A 36 9.29 -0.25 1.25
CA CYS A 36 8.25 -1.18 0.81
C CYS A 36 7.65 -1.96 2.00
N GLU A 37 8.39 -2.15 3.09
CA GLU A 37 7.92 -2.83 4.31
C GLU A 37 6.72 -2.11 4.92
N TRP A 38 6.79 -0.78 5.01
CA TRP A 38 5.70 0.05 5.52
C TRP A 38 4.61 0.29 4.47
N ALA A 39 5.01 0.42 3.20
CA ALA A 39 4.08 0.75 2.13
C ALA A 39 3.15 -0.40 1.72
N GLY A 40 3.65 -1.65 1.74
CA GLY A 40 2.89 -2.83 1.34
C GLY A 40 1.60 -3.03 2.14
N PRO A 41 1.64 -3.01 3.49
CA PRO A 41 0.46 -3.12 4.34
C PRO A 41 -0.56 -2.00 4.11
N ILE A 42 -0.11 -0.75 3.99
CA ILE A 42 -0.98 0.41 3.72
C ILE A 42 -1.66 0.24 2.38
N PHE A 43 -0.90 -0.08 1.33
CA PHE A 43 -1.44 -0.32 0.00
C PHE A 43 -2.50 -1.43 0.02
N ARG A 44 -2.23 -2.55 0.68
CA ARG A 44 -3.18 -3.67 0.80
C ARG A 44 -4.47 -3.24 1.49
N GLN A 45 -4.36 -2.52 2.61
CA GLN A 45 -5.51 -2.02 3.35
C GLN A 45 -6.37 -1.05 2.52
N THR A 46 -5.73 -0.14 1.78
CA THR A 46 -6.43 0.80 0.89
C THR A 46 -7.05 0.11 -0.34
N ALA A 47 -6.39 -0.92 -0.85
CA ALA A 47 -6.80 -1.66 -2.04
C ALA A 47 -7.92 -2.68 -1.78
N GLU A 48 -8.00 -3.24 -0.58
CA GLU A 48 -8.94 -4.31 -0.21
C GLU A 48 -10.41 -4.02 -0.61
N PRO A 49 -10.97 -2.81 -0.34
CA PRO A 49 -12.31 -2.43 -0.79
C PRO A 49 -12.56 -2.51 -2.30
N TYR A 50 -11.50 -2.44 -3.10
CA TYR A 50 -11.55 -2.32 -4.56
C TYR A 50 -11.32 -3.66 -5.28
N ARG A 51 -11.05 -4.75 -4.55
CA ARG A 51 -10.73 -6.08 -5.12
C ARG A 51 -11.77 -6.61 -6.12
N HIS A 52 -13.04 -6.24 -5.96
CA HIS A 52 -14.13 -6.63 -6.86
C HIS A 52 -14.39 -5.66 -8.01
N ARG A 53 -13.76 -4.48 -8.00
CA ARG A 53 -13.93 -3.44 -9.03
C ARG A 53 -12.71 -3.26 -9.92
N ALA A 54 -11.51 -3.57 -9.41
CA ALA A 54 -10.27 -3.48 -10.16
C ALA A 54 -9.45 -4.78 -10.04
N ASN A 55 -8.57 -5.02 -10.99
CA ASN A 55 -7.56 -6.08 -10.89
C ASN A 55 -6.31 -5.46 -10.26
N ILE A 56 -5.94 -5.94 -9.07
CA ILE A 56 -4.88 -5.35 -8.26
C ILE A 56 -3.78 -6.39 -8.12
N TYR A 57 -2.57 -6.04 -8.56
CA TYR A 57 -1.41 -6.93 -8.54
C TYR A 57 -0.30 -6.31 -7.69
N MET A 58 0.22 -7.08 -6.75
CA MET A 58 1.46 -6.77 -6.04
C MET A 58 2.56 -7.61 -6.68
N LEU A 59 3.60 -6.95 -7.22
CA LEU A 59 4.63 -7.56 -8.04
C LEU A 59 6.01 -7.34 -7.41
N ASN A 60 6.80 -8.39 -7.33
CA ASN A 60 8.22 -8.28 -7.02
C ASN A 60 9.00 -7.92 -8.30
N THR A 61 9.83 -6.89 -8.24
CA THR A 61 10.65 -6.42 -9.37
C THR A 61 11.77 -7.40 -9.75
N SER A 62 12.19 -8.31 -8.87
CA SER A 62 13.15 -9.37 -9.20
C SER A 62 12.51 -10.54 -9.98
N GLU A 63 11.22 -10.80 -9.76
CA GLU A 63 10.49 -11.94 -10.33
C GLU A 63 9.63 -11.56 -11.54
N SER A 64 9.38 -10.27 -11.73
CA SER A 64 8.53 -9.77 -12.81
C SER A 64 9.33 -9.09 -13.92
N PRO A 65 8.89 -9.15 -15.19
CA PRO A 65 9.57 -8.48 -16.29
C PRO A 65 9.76 -6.98 -16.03
N ARG A 66 10.90 -6.41 -16.42
CA ARG A 66 11.14 -4.98 -16.20
C ARG A 66 10.07 -4.12 -16.86
N HIS A 67 9.38 -3.31 -16.06
CA HIS A 67 8.43 -2.32 -16.56
C HIS A 67 9.16 -0.99 -16.86
N PRO A 68 9.06 -0.40 -18.06
CA PRO A 68 9.87 0.75 -18.47
C PRO A 68 9.67 2.00 -17.61
N LEU A 69 8.47 2.15 -17.04
CA LEU A 69 8.15 3.25 -16.15
C LEU A 69 8.51 3.01 -14.68
N VAL A 70 8.96 1.82 -14.30
CA VAL A 70 9.32 1.51 -12.91
C VAL A 70 10.82 1.70 -12.78
N THR A 71 11.21 2.86 -12.27
CA THR A 71 12.63 3.22 -12.05
C THR A 71 13.09 2.90 -10.62
N GLY A 72 12.17 2.62 -9.71
CA GLY A 72 12.43 2.29 -8.32
C GLY A 72 11.18 1.81 -7.61
N THR A 73 11.35 1.31 -6.38
CA THR A 73 10.27 0.77 -5.55
C THR A 73 10.14 1.55 -4.24
N PRO A 74 8.93 1.69 -3.67
CA PRO A 74 7.66 1.23 -4.21
C PRO A 74 7.15 2.13 -5.35
N THR A 75 6.49 1.57 -6.36
CA THR A 75 5.83 2.34 -7.43
C THR A 75 4.44 1.78 -7.68
N VAL A 76 3.43 2.65 -7.80
CA VAL A 76 2.06 2.26 -8.15
C VAL A 76 1.70 2.80 -9.52
N LEU A 77 1.20 1.93 -10.39
CA LEU A 77 0.71 2.29 -11.72
C LEU A 77 -0.79 2.00 -11.81
N PHE A 78 -1.56 2.97 -12.29
CA PHE A 78 -2.99 2.81 -12.56
C PHE A 78 -3.22 2.78 -14.07
N TYR A 79 -3.96 1.78 -14.51
CA TYR A 79 -4.34 1.58 -15.91
C TYR A 79 -5.87 1.52 -16.05
N LYS A 80 -6.38 2.14 -17.11
CA LYS A 80 -7.76 2.01 -17.58
C LYS A 80 -7.77 1.77 -19.07
N ASN A 81 -8.55 0.80 -19.54
CA ASN A 81 -8.67 0.48 -20.97
C ASN A 81 -7.29 0.29 -21.63
N GLY A 82 -6.38 -0.39 -20.93
CA GLY A 82 -5.01 -0.60 -21.37
C GLY A 82 -4.10 0.63 -21.38
N ARG A 83 -4.57 1.83 -21.01
CA ARG A 83 -3.76 3.06 -20.98
C ARG A 83 -3.41 3.43 -19.55
N MET A 84 -2.17 3.84 -19.32
CA MET A 84 -1.77 4.35 -18.01
C MET A 84 -2.43 5.70 -17.75
N VAL A 85 -3.13 5.83 -16.62
CA VAL A 85 -3.81 7.06 -16.21
C VAL A 85 -3.09 7.78 -15.07
N LYS A 86 -2.31 7.05 -14.27
CA LYS A 86 -1.55 7.61 -13.14
C LYS A 86 -0.34 6.76 -12.81
N LYS A 87 0.72 7.43 -12.40
CA LYS A 87 1.92 6.82 -11.80
C LYS A 87 2.21 7.51 -10.47
N LEU A 88 2.36 6.73 -9.42
CA LEU A 88 2.84 7.19 -8.11
C LEU A 88 4.27 6.70 -7.91
N LYS A 89 5.19 7.63 -7.65
CA LYS A 89 6.53 7.31 -7.14
C LYS A 89 6.39 7.16 -5.63
N GLY A 90 6.26 5.94 -5.14
CA GLY A 90 5.85 5.65 -3.77
C GLY A 90 4.34 5.53 -3.60
N ILE A 91 3.88 5.48 -2.36
CA ILE A 91 2.46 5.40 -2.00
C ILE A 91 1.89 6.69 -1.37
N GLY A 92 2.74 7.66 -1.02
CA GLY A 92 2.31 8.87 -0.30
C GLY A 92 1.77 8.57 1.09
N THR A 93 0.77 9.34 1.54
CA THR A 93 0.00 9.07 2.77
C THR A 93 -1.21 8.20 2.47
N GLU A 94 -1.76 7.55 3.50
CA GLU A 94 -2.97 6.70 3.39
C GLU A 94 -4.14 7.46 2.75
N GLU A 95 -4.32 8.74 3.08
CA GLU A 95 -5.36 9.60 2.53
C GLU A 95 -5.15 9.90 1.05
N THR A 96 -3.90 10.21 0.66
CA THR A 96 -3.58 10.48 -0.75
C THR A 96 -3.77 9.25 -1.62
N LEU A 97 -3.34 8.08 -1.13
CA LEU A 97 -3.54 6.81 -1.82
C LEU A 97 -5.03 6.49 -1.94
N ALA A 98 -5.79 6.64 -0.85
CA ALA A 98 -7.23 6.41 -0.86
C ALA A 98 -7.95 7.33 -1.85
N ARG A 99 -7.52 8.59 -1.96
CA ARG A 99 -8.04 9.54 -2.95
C ARG A 99 -7.74 9.10 -4.39
N ASP A 100 -6.51 8.70 -4.70
CA ASP A 100 -6.14 8.22 -6.04
C ASP A 100 -6.96 6.96 -6.42
N PHE A 101 -7.17 6.05 -5.48
CA PHE A 101 -8.05 4.88 -5.68
C PHE A 101 -9.51 5.29 -5.94
N ALA A 102 -10.06 6.23 -5.17
CA ALA A 102 -11.43 6.69 -5.34
C ALA A 102 -11.63 7.43 -6.68
N GLU A 103 -10.66 8.26 -7.10
CA GLU A 103 -10.68 9.00 -8.36
C GLU A 103 -10.56 8.07 -9.56
N HIS A 104 -9.65 7.08 -9.49
CA HIS A 104 -9.37 6.22 -10.63
C HIS A 104 -10.17 4.91 -10.65
N ILE A 105 -10.79 4.45 -9.57
CA ILE A 105 -11.62 3.22 -9.61
C ILE A 105 -13.10 3.54 -9.39
N GLY A 106 -13.39 4.73 -8.85
CA GLY A 106 -14.73 5.18 -8.47
C GLY A 106 -15.04 4.91 -7.01
N LYS A 107 -16.03 5.65 -6.47
CA LYS A 107 -16.44 5.53 -5.06
C LYS A 107 -16.97 4.13 -4.76
N THR A 108 -16.39 3.43 -3.80
CA THR A 108 -16.88 2.14 -3.30
C THR A 108 -17.48 2.34 -1.92
N LYS A 109 -18.52 1.56 -1.58
CA LYS A 109 -18.81 1.31 -0.17
C LYS A 109 -17.71 0.38 0.30
N ALA A 110 -16.62 0.94 0.81
CA ALA A 110 -15.58 0.14 1.39
C ALA A 110 -16.17 -0.67 2.56
N PRO A 111 -15.84 -1.95 2.73
CA PRO A 111 -15.89 -2.55 4.05
C PRO A 111 -15.11 -1.60 4.95
N ALA A 112 -15.73 -1.11 6.03
CA ALA A 112 -15.08 -0.17 6.94
C ALA A 112 -13.68 -0.71 7.27
N ALA A 113 -12.65 0.06 6.94
CA ALA A 113 -11.28 -0.30 7.29
C ALA A 113 -11.27 -0.65 8.79
N PRO A 114 -10.51 -1.68 9.22
CA PRO A 114 -10.38 -1.94 10.64
C PRO A 114 -9.89 -0.65 11.28
N HIS A 115 -10.73 -0.04 12.12
CA HIS A 115 -10.33 1.12 12.89
C HIS A 115 -9.10 0.66 13.67
N LYS A 116 -7.93 1.23 13.39
CA LYS A 116 -6.75 1.00 14.23
C LYS A 116 -7.25 1.29 15.64
N ARG A 117 -7.26 0.27 16.51
CA ARG A 117 -7.52 0.51 17.92
C ARG A 117 -6.34 1.35 18.38
N LEU A 118 -6.49 2.67 18.31
CA LEU A 118 -5.74 3.53 19.20
C LEU A 118 -6.03 2.97 20.58
N HIS A 119 -5.01 2.41 21.21
CA HIS A 119 -5.11 2.05 22.61
C HIS A 119 -5.58 3.30 23.33
N ASP A 120 -6.83 3.28 23.79
CA ASP A 120 -7.40 4.40 24.51
C ASP A 120 -6.51 4.67 25.74
N LEU A 121 -6.46 5.92 26.19
CA LEU A 121 -5.70 6.35 27.37
C LEU A 121 -6.06 5.52 28.60
N SER A 122 -7.22 4.87 28.60
CA SER A 122 -7.65 3.86 29.58
C SER A 122 -6.75 2.61 29.59
N TRP A 123 -6.43 2.02 28.43
CA TRP A 123 -5.49 0.89 28.31
C TRP A 123 -4.07 1.31 28.71
N LEU A 124 -3.59 2.47 28.24
CA LEU A 124 -2.27 2.99 28.63
C LEU A 124 -2.17 3.18 30.15
N ARG A 125 -3.18 3.79 30.78
CA ARG A 125 -3.23 3.94 32.25
C ARG A 125 -3.25 2.60 32.97
N GLN A 126 -3.99 1.61 32.48
CA GLN A 126 -4.06 0.29 33.11
C GLN A 126 -2.74 -0.48 32.98
N THR A 127 -2.09 -0.44 31.81
CA THR A 127 -0.79 -1.08 31.57
C THR A 127 0.33 -0.42 32.37
N LEU A 128 0.35 0.91 32.47
CA LEU A 128 1.37 1.64 33.23
C LEU A 128 1.19 1.53 34.75
N ARG A 129 -0.01 1.19 35.25
CA ARG A 129 -0.27 0.98 36.69
C ARG A 129 0.50 -0.20 37.28
N THR A 130 0.84 -1.21 36.49
CA THR A 130 1.57 -2.39 36.96
C THR A 130 3.08 -2.22 36.88
N LEU A 131 3.57 -1.22 36.14
CA LEU A 131 4.99 -0.90 36.08
C LEU A 131 5.42 -0.21 37.37
N ARG A 132 6.40 -0.81 38.07
CA ARG A 132 7.07 -0.17 39.18
C ARG A 132 8.19 0.71 38.63
N THR A 133 8.16 2.00 38.97
CA THR A 133 9.28 2.89 38.71
C THR A 133 10.53 2.40 39.45
N VAL A 134 11.71 2.59 38.87
CA VAL A 134 13.02 2.14 39.41
C VAL A 134 13.23 2.57 40.87
N ALA A 135 12.66 3.72 41.29
CA ALA A 135 12.67 4.19 42.67
C ALA A 135 12.02 3.21 43.69
N ARG A 136 10.96 2.49 43.30
CA ARG A 136 10.26 1.52 44.18
C ARG A 136 10.96 0.16 44.24
N ALA A 137 11.86 -0.16 43.31
CA ALA A 137 12.58 -1.43 43.34
C ALA A 137 13.66 -1.46 44.43
N ARG A 138 14.24 -0.31 44.81
CA ARG A 138 15.35 -0.22 45.78
C ARG A 138 14.93 -0.36 47.25
N LEU A 139 13.65 -0.25 47.58
CA LEU A 139 13.15 -0.29 48.97
C LEU A 139 12.94 -1.72 49.52
N ARG A 140 13.12 -2.78 48.72
CA ARG A 140 12.99 -4.18 49.18
C ARG A 140 14.31 -4.97 49.19
N SER A 141 15.44 -4.32 48.92
CA SER A 141 16.76 -4.99 48.86
C SER A 141 17.59 -4.78 50.14
N GLN A 142 16.98 -4.30 51.22
CA GLN A 142 17.62 -4.17 52.53
C GLN A 142 16.75 -4.85 53.59
N CYS A 143 16.76 -6.18 53.57
CA CYS A 143 16.54 -7.08 54.70
C CYS A 143 17.46 -8.28 54.46
#